data_AF-X0VZ13-F1
#
_entry.id   AF-X0VZ13-F1
#
_cell.length_a   1.000
_cell.length_b   1.000
_cell.length_c   1.000
_cell.angle_alpha   90.00
_cell.angle_beta   90.00
_cell.angle_gamma   90.00
#
_symmetry.space_group_name_H-M   'P 1'
#
loop_
_entity.id
_entity.type
_entity.pdbx_description
1 polymer ?
#
loop_
_entity_poly.entity_id
_entity_poly.type
_entity_poly.pdbx_seq_one_letter_code
_entity_poly.pdbx_strand_id
1 'polypeptide(L)'
;MVKGSALGISSTVMKRSIFSQDNYLFSEDRRLFTVEDYDLWLRLAKSGRYHFFYFPEVLGMHRVFENSASLTNIEKNALNMLYLLNKNAREIDFNEKYTDALIKKRKAQIMFGAALAFNYRKKFSESLIWHLKAIKQYPLYWKPYLTFFASLFRIKLGYL
;
A
#
# COMPACT_ATOMS: atom_id res chain seq x y z
N MET A 1 5.44 -6.37 -4.30
CA MET A 1 5.87 -4.99 -3.94
C MET A 1 5.33 -3.90 -4.88
N VAL A 2 5.77 -3.84 -6.14
CA VAL A 2 5.47 -2.71 -7.07
C VAL A 2 3.99 -2.59 -7.45
N LYS A 3 3.23 -3.69 -7.43
CA LYS A 3 1.78 -3.68 -7.70
C LYS A 3 0.92 -3.53 -6.42
N GLY A 4 1.53 -3.50 -5.24
CA GLY A 4 0.83 -3.53 -3.95
C GLY A 4 0.71 -4.93 -3.34
N SER A 5 0.11 -5.00 -2.14
CA SER A 5 -0.23 -6.29 -1.52
C SER A 5 -1.37 -6.92 -2.31
N ALA A 6 -1.26 -8.23 -2.54
CA ALA A 6 -2.29 -9.03 -3.18
C ALA A 6 -2.91 -10.06 -2.21
N LEU A 7 -2.45 -10.08 -0.95
CA LEU A 7 -2.84 -11.04 0.07
C LEU A 7 -3.40 -10.27 1.28
N GLY A 8 -4.57 -10.67 1.75
CA GLY A 8 -5.13 -10.18 3.01
C GLY A 8 -5.04 -11.26 4.09
N ILE A 9 -4.82 -10.86 5.35
CA ILE A 9 -4.73 -11.77 6.52
C ILE A 9 -5.87 -12.80 6.53
N SER A 10 -7.12 -12.35 6.37
CA SER A 10 -8.31 -13.21 6.44
C SER A 10 -8.45 -14.18 5.26
N SER A 11 -7.60 -14.07 4.24
CA SER A 11 -7.61 -14.87 3.02
C SER A 11 -6.36 -15.74 2.87
N THR A 12 -5.54 -15.85 3.91
CA THR A 12 -4.26 -16.57 3.84
C THR A 12 -4.15 -17.59 4.96
N VAL A 13 -3.78 -18.82 4.58
CA VAL A 13 -3.47 -19.92 5.50
C VAL A 13 -1.98 -20.22 5.40
N MET A 14 -1.34 -20.46 6.55
CA MET A 14 0.10 -20.68 6.64
C MET A 14 0.40 -21.94 7.45
N LYS A 15 1.52 -22.60 7.12
CA LYS A 15 2.04 -23.70 7.93
C LYS A 15 2.45 -23.18 9.31
N ARG A 16 2.04 -23.88 10.37
CA ARG A 16 2.41 -23.55 11.76
C ARG A 16 3.93 -23.44 11.96
N SER A 17 4.71 -24.28 11.26
CA SER A 17 6.17 -24.32 11.36
C SER A 17 6.85 -22.98 11.04
N ILE A 18 6.25 -22.17 10.17
CA ILE A 18 6.73 -20.81 9.83
C ILE A 18 6.89 -19.96 11.09
N PHE A 19 5.97 -20.10 12.05
CA PHE A 19 5.97 -19.35 13.30
C PHE A 19 6.73 -20.07 14.41
N SER A 20 6.51 -21.38 14.56
CA SER A 20 7.02 -22.11 15.73
C SER A 20 8.47 -22.58 15.59
N GLN A 21 8.96 -22.78 14.36
CA GLN A 21 10.31 -23.29 14.10
C GLN A 21 11.17 -22.21 13.45
N ASP A 22 10.66 -21.59 12.38
CA ASP A 22 11.41 -20.62 11.60
C ASP A 22 11.33 -19.18 12.16
N ASN A 23 10.50 -18.98 13.19
CA ASN A 23 10.34 -17.73 13.95
C ASN A 23 10.00 -16.50 13.08
N TYR A 24 9.23 -16.68 12.00
CA TYR A 24 8.72 -15.56 11.19
C TYR A 24 7.47 -14.96 11.84
N LEU A 25 7.67 -14.07 12.82
CA LEU A 25 6.60 -13.36 13.50
C LEU A 25 6.23 -12.05 12.80
N PHE A 26 5.07 -11.48 13.12
CA PHE A 26 4.71 -10.11 12.74
C PHE A 26 5.65 -9.11 13.43
N SER A 27 5.97 -8.01 12.74
CA SER A 27 6.80 -6.96 13.34
C SER A 27 5.95 -6.06 14.23
N GLU A 28 6.43 -5.77 15.44
CA GLU A 28 5.79 -4.83 16.37
C GLU A 28 6.21 -3.36 16.15
N ASP A 29 6.97 -3.08 15.10
CA ASP A 29 7.33 -1.71 14.74
C ASP A 29 6.08 -0.90 14.39
N ARG A 30 5.81 0.15 15.18
CA ARG A 30 4.63 1.01 15.02
C ARG A 30 4.54 1.71 13.65
N ARG A 31 5.66 1.82 12.92
CA ARG A 31 5.70 2.35 11.54
C ARG A 31 5.18 1.35 10.50
N LEU A 32 4.92 0.12 10.91
CA LEU A 32 4.27 -0.92 10.09
C LEU A 32 2.80 -1.09 10.46
N PHE A 33 2.24 -0.26 11.35
CA PHE A 33 0.84 -0.34 11.72
C PHE A 33 -0.08 -0.33 10.49
N THR A 34 -1.03 -1.26 10.42
CA THR A 34 -1.93 -1.57 9.29
C THR A 34 -1.28 -2.13 8.01
N VAL A 35 0.03 -2.41 8.03
CA VAL A 35 0.78 -3.00 6.91
C VAL A 35 1.75 -4.10 7.37
N GLU A 36 1.57 -4.61 8.60
CA GLU A 36 2.43 -5.62 9.23
C GLU A 36 2.34 -6.97 8.51
N ASP A 37 1.16 -7.29 8.00
CA ASP A 37 0.93 -8.47 7.17
C ASP A 37 1.74 -8.42 5.88
N TYR A 38 1.73 -7.26 5.22
CA TYR A 38 2.49 -7.09 4.01
C TYR A 38 4.01 -7.13 4.24
N ASP A 39 4.48 -6.62 5.38
CA ASP A 39 5.87 -6.83 5.80
C ASP A 39 6.23 -8.31 5.95
N LEU A 40 5.36 -9.09 6.61
CA LEU A 40 5.54 -10.53 6.76
C LEU A 40 5.56 -11.23 5.40
N TRP A 41 4.63 -10.91 4.49
CA TRP A 41 4.60 -11.48 3.14
C TRP A 41 5.88 -11.22 2.38
N LEU A 42 6.42 -9.99 2.44
CA LEU A 42 7.66 -9.63 1.78
C LEU A 42 8.85 -10.39 2.38
N ARG A 43 8.95 -10.52 3.70
CA ARG A 43 10.02 -11.29 4.35
C ARG A 43 9.97 -12.78 4.01
N LEU A 44 8.78 -13.37 3.99
CA LEU A 44 8.59 -14.77 3.61
C LEU A 44 8.95 -14.99 2.13
N ALA A 45 8.49 -14.12 1.23
CA ALA A 45 8.81 -14.21 -0.19
C ALA A 45 10.32 -14.06 -0.47
N LYS A 46 10.98 -13.13 0.22
CA LYS A 46 12.44 -12.91 0.09
C LYS A 46 13.28 -14.06 0.61
N SER A 47 12.78 -14.85 1.55
CA SER A 47 13.53 -15.96 2.13
C SER A 47 13.88 -17.05 1.10
N GLY A 48 13.11 -17.17 0.01
CA GLY A 48 13.21 -18.26 -0.95
C GLY A 48 12.81 -19.64 -0.39
N ARG A 49 12.54 -19.75 0.91
CA ARG A 49 12.18 -21.01 1.59
C ARG A 49 10.71 -21.37 1.42
N TYR A 50 9.85 -20.39 1.21
CA TYR A 50 8.40 -20.57 1.12
C TYR A 50 7.87 -20.18 -0.25
N HIS A 51 6.95 -20.99 -0.74
CA HIS A 51 6.25 -20.77 -1.99
C HIS A 51 4.81 -20.40 -1.69
N PHE A 52 4.32 -19.38 -2.37
CA PHE A 52 2.94 -18.92 -2.25
C PHE A 52 2.10 -19.65 -3.29
N PHE A 53 1.00 -20.26 -2.85
CA PHE A 53 0.02 -20.88 -3.73
C PHE A 53 -1.27 -20.05 -3.69
N TYR A 54 -1.85 -19.77 -4.85
CA TYR A 54 -3.08 -19.01 -4.98
C TYR A 54 -4.24 -19.95 -5.33
N PHE A 55 -5.28 -19.93 -4.52
CA PHE A 55 -6.54 -20.60 -4.81
C PHE A 55 -7.45 -19.62 -5.57
N PRO A 56 -7.84 -19.93 -6.82
CA PRO A 56 -8.66 -19.04 -7.64
C PRO A 56 -10.16 -19.12 -7.28
N GLU A 57 -10.46 -19.18 -5.98
CA GLU A 57 -11.82 -19.31 -5.44
C GLU A 57 -12.09 -18.18 -4.42
N VAL A 58 -13.31 -17.67 -4.42
CA VAL A 58 -13.73 -16.65 -3.44
C VAL A 58 -14.13 -17.34 -2.14
N LEU A 59 -13.18 -17.45 -1.21
CA LEU A 59 -13.35 -18.14 0.07
C LEU A 59 -13.69 -17.20 1.23
N GLY A 60 -13.83 -15.90 0.97
CA GLY A 60 -14.16 -14.91 1.99
C GLY A 60 -14.59 -13.58 1.42
N MET A 61 -15.28 -12.79 2.24
CA MET A 61 -15.72 -11.43 1.92
C MET A 61 -15.21 -10.46 2.97
N HIS A 62 -14.67 -9.33 2.54
CA HIS A 62 -14.29 -8.24 3.42
C HIS A 62 -15.27 -7.08 3.25
N ARG A 63 -15.89 -6.64 4.36
CA ARG A 63 -16.81 -5.50 4.33
C ARG A 63 -16.04 -4.21 4.55
N VAL A 64 -16.05 -3.35 3.53
CA VAL A 64 -15.46 -2.00 3.62
C VAL A 64 -16.50 -1.06 4.24
N PHE A 65 -16.12 -0.43 5.35
CA PHE A 65 -16.91 0.63 5.99
C PHE A 65 -16.15 1.95 5.97
N GLU A 66 -16.89 3.06 6.01
CA GLU A 66 -16.31 4.42 6.01
C GLU A 66 -15.34 4.68 7.18
N ASN A 67 -15.50 3.95 8.29
CA ASN A 67 -14.65 4.03 9.48
C ASN A 67 -13.64 2.87 9.60
N SER A 68 -13.29 2.22 8.48
CA SER A 68 -12.21 1.23 8.48
C SER A 68 -10.89 1.86 8.93
N ALA A 69 -9.97 1.04 9.46
CA ALA A 69 -8.65 1.51 9.89
C ALA A 69 -7.91 2.27 8.78
N SER A 70 -8.08 1.82 7.53
CA SER A 70 -7.53 2.42 6.31
C SER A 70 -8.02 3.86 6.05
N LEU A 71 -9.29 4.14 6.36
CA LEU A 71 -9.93 5.45 6.12
C LEU A 71 -9.93 6.38 7.34
N THR A 72 -9.72 5.83 8.54
CA THR A 72 -9.70 6.61 9.79
C THR A 72 -8.39 7.38 9.96
N ASN A 73 -7.25 6.80 9.53
CA ASN A 73 -5.94 7.43 9.65
C ASN A 73 -5.16 7.44 8.31
N ILE A 74 -5.75 8.07 7.31
CA ILE A 74 -5.29 8.09 5.91
C ILE A 74 -3.81 8.44 5.79
N GLU A 75 -3.38 9.53 6.44
CA GLU A 75 -1.99 9.98 6.39
C GLU A 75 -1.03 8.95 6.99
N LYS A 76 -1.33 8.45 8.20
CA LYS A 76 -0.48 7.46 8.85
C LYS A 76 -0.36 6.19 8.02
N ASN A 77 -1.46 5.71 7.44
CA ASN A 77 -1.46 4.51 6.60
C ASN A 77 -0.61 4.72 5.33
N ALA A 78 -0.70 5.88 4.70
CA ALA A 78 0.14 6.24 3.56
C ALA A 78 1.62 6.30 3.95
N LEU A 79 1.96 6.92 5.08
CA LEU A 79 3.32 7.00 5.60
C LEU A 79 3.89 5.61 5.97
N ASN A 80 3.09 4.74 6.58
CA ASN A 80 3.48 3.38 6.92
C ASN A 80 3.74 2.54 5.67
N MET A 81 2.88 2.65 4.64
CA MET A 81 3.10 2.00 3.36
C MET A 81 4.35 2.54 2.63
N LEU A 82 4.63 3.84 2.72
CA LEU A 82 5.87 4.43 2.21
C LEU A 82 7.10 3.93 2.99
N TYR A 83 7.00 3.80 4.31
CA TYR A 83 8.05 3.24 5.16
C TYR A 83 8.34 1.78 4.77
N LEU A 84 7.31 0.95 4.66
CA LEU A 84 7.42 -0.43 4.20
C LEU A 84 8.11 -0.53 2.84
N LEU A 85 7.69 0.31 1.88
CA LEU A 85 8.28 0.34 0.56
C LEU A 85 9.76 0.71 0.61
N ASN A 86 10.13 1.75 1.36
CA ASN A 86 11.51 2.19 1.50
C ASN A 86 12.39 1.16 2.21
N LYS A 87 11.86 0.53 3.28
CA LYS A 87 12.52 -0.56 4.01
C LYS A 87 12.89 -1.68 3.05
N ASN A 88 11.96 -2.06 2.17
CA ASN A 88 12.14 -3.19 1.27
C ASN A 88 12.81 -2.85 -0.07
N ALA A 89 12.83 -1.57 -0.49
CA ALA A 89 13.35 -1.14 -1.79
C ALA A 89 14.86 -1.33 -1.95
N ARG A 90 15.63 -1.24 -0.86
CA ARG A 90 17.10 -1.42 -0.89
C ARG A 90 17.54 -2.87 -1.10
N GLU A 91 16.67 -3.80 -0.72
CA GLU A 91 16.93 -5.25 -0.82
C GLU A 91 16.45 -5.84 -2.14
N ILE A 92 15.88 -5.01 -3.02
CA ILE A 92 15.52 -5.43 -4.37
C ILE A 92 16.76 -5.28 -5.24
N ASP A 93 17.48 -6.38 -5.38
CA ASP A 93 18.58 -6.51 -6.34
C ASP A 93 18.01 -6.83 -7.73
N PHE A 94 17.50 -5.80 -8.42
CA PHE A 94 17.22 -5.87 -9.85
C PHE A 94 18.03 -4.81 -10.56
N ASN A 95 18.84 -5.25 -11.52
CA ASN A 95 19.61 -4.46 -12.49
C ASN A 95 19.04 -3.04 -12.70
N GLU A 96 19.90 -2.05 -12.41
CA GLU A 96 19.94 -0.63 -12.78
C GLU A 96 18.68 0.09 -13.35
N LYS A 97 18.46 1.30 -12.80
CA LYS A 97 17.67 2.45 -13.32
C LYS A 97 16.15 2.25 -13.54
N TYR A 98 15.71 1.11 -14.06
CA TYR A 98 14.29 0.77 -14.18
C TYR A 98 13.63 0.64 -12.80
N THR A 99 14.38 0.16 -11.82
CA THR A 99 13.93 -0.01 -10.42
C THR A 99 13.55 1.33 -9.78
N ASP A 100 14.33 2.39 -9.98
CA ASP A 100 14.06 3.69 -9.39
C ASP A 100 12.79 4.34 -9.91
N ALA A 101 12.56 4.28 -11.23
CA ALA A 101 11.35 4.80 -11.84
C ALA A 101 10.11 4.02 -11.33
N LEU A 102 10.21 2.70 -11.20
CA LEU A 102 9.15 1.86 -10.63
C LEU A 102 8.85 2.20 -9.17
N ILE A 103 9.88 2.38 -8.34
CA ILE A 103 9.71 2.76 -6.93
C ILE A 103 9.13 4.16 -6.80
N LYS A 104 9.61 5.15 -7.58
CA LYS A 104 9.04 6.51 -7.62
C LYS A 104 7.56 6.47 -8.03
N LYS A 105 7.24 5.72 -9.08
CA LYS A 105 5.85 5.52 -9.51
C LYS A 105 5.00 4.86 -8.42
N ARG A 106 5.52 3.86 -7.71
CA ARG A 106 4.80 3.21 -6.61
C ARG A 106 4.57 4.15 -5.43
N LYS A 107 5.55 4.98 -5.06
CA LYS A 107 5.38 6.04 -4.05
C LYS A 107 4.26 7.00 -4.46
N ALA A 108 4.26 7.44 -5.71
CA ALA A 108 3.22 8.31 -6.25
C ALA A 108 1.82 7.65 -6.20
N GLN A 109 1.72 6.35 -6.47
CA GLN A 109 0.45 5.61 -6.34
C GLN A 109 -0.05 5.55 -4.89
N ILE A 110 0.84 5.37 -3.91
CA ILE A 110 0.48 5.39 -2.48
C ILE A 110 -0.04 6.78 -2.08
N MET A 111 0.69 7.84 -2.47
CA MET A 111 0.30 9.23 -2.21
C MET A 111 -1.03 9.58 -2.89
N PHE A 112 -1.24 9.09 -4.11
CA PHE A 112 -2.50 9.24 -4.84
C PHE A 112 -3.67 8.53 -4.14
N GLY A 113 -3.45 7.31 -3.64
CA GLY A 113 -4.46 6.60 -2.84
C GLY A 113 -4.88 7.38 -1.59
N ALA A 114 -3.92 8.01 -0.90
CA ALA A 114 -4.22 8.91 0.22
C ALA A 114 -5.06 10.13 -0.22
N ALA A 115 -4.71 10.72 -1.37
CA ALA A 115 -5.44 11.86 -1.93
C ALA A 115 -6.92 11.50 -2.22
N LEU A 116 -7.16 10.34 -2.83
CA LEU A 116 -8.52 9.83 -3.06
C LEU A 116 -9.27 9.56 -1.76
N ALA A 117 -8.60 9.00 -0.75
CA ALA A 117 -9.22 8.77 0.56
C ALA A 117 -9.63 10.10 1.24
N PHE A 118 -8.78 11.12 1.17
CA PHE A 118 -9.11 12.45 1.69
C PHE A 118 -10.27 13.09 0.92
N ASN A 119 -10.28 13.01 -0.41
CA ASN A 119 -11.39 13.48 -1.23
C ASN A 119 -12.71 12.78 -0.88
N TYR A 120 -12.69 11.44 -0.75
CA TYR A 120 -13.87 10.65 -0.38
C TYR A 120 -14.46 11.10 0.97
N ARG A 121 -13.60 11.49 1.92
CA ARG A 121 -13.96 12.08 3.22
C ARG A 121 -14.28 13.58 3.17
N LYS A 122 -14.39 14.18 1.97
CA LYS A 122 -14.62 15.61 1.71
C LYS A 122 -13.54 16.55 2.29
N LYS A 123 -12.36 16.00 2.59
CA LYS A 123 -11.17 16.74 3.04
C LYS A 123 -10.39 17.22 1.83
N PHE A 124 -10.95 18.19 1.11
CA PHE A 124 -10.45 18.61 -0.19
C PHE A 124 -9.07 19.28 -0.11
N SER A 125 -8.80 20.08 0.93
CA SER A 125 -7.51 20.73 1.12
C SER A 125 -6.38 19.71 1.27
N GLU A 126 -6.56 18.71 2.13
CA GLU A 126 -5.62 17.61 2.33
C GLU A 126 -5.49 16.78 1.05
N SER A 127 -6.62 16.49 0.37
CA SER A 127 -6.60 15.82 -0.94
C SER A 127 -5.69 16.55 -1.92
N LEU A 128 -5.82 17.88 -2.08
CA LEU A 128 -4.99 18.67 -2.99
C LEU A 128 -3.49 18.58 -2.63
N ILE A 129 -3.14 18.65 -1.34
CA ILE A 129 -1.76 18.49 -0.87
C ILE A 129 -1.20 17.12 -1.29
N TRP A 130 -1.96 16.05 -1.09
CA TRP A 130 -1.52 14.69 -1.42
C TRP A 130 -1.45 14.42 -2.93
N HIS A 131 -2.33 15.04 -3.72
CA HIS A 131 -2.21 15.05 -5.18
C HIS A 131 -0.91 15.72 -5.64
N LEU A 132 -0.58 16.91 -5.09
CA LEU A 132 0.68 17.60 -5.42
C LEU A 132 1.91 16.78 -5.02
N LYS A 133 1.87 16.12 -3.85
CA LYS A 133 2.92 15.15 -3.45
C LYS A 133 3.07 14.03 -4.49
N ALA A 134 1.97 13.44 -4.95
CA ALA A 134 1.99 12.37 -5.96
C ALA A 134 2.56 12.85 -7.31
N ILE A 135 2.12 14.02 -7.78
CA ILE A 135 2.59 14.64 -9.04
C ILE A 135 4.09 14.94 -8.96
N LYS A 136 4.55 15.58 -7.88
CA LYS A 136 5.98 15.87 -7.67
C LYS A 136 6.83 14.59 -7.59
N GLN A 137 6.28 13.53 -6.99
CA GLN A 137 6.99 12.26 -6.84
C GLN A 137 7.19 11.52 -8.18
N TYR A 138 6.22 11.60 -9.10
CA TYR A 138 6.32 11.00 -10.42
C TYR A 138 5.41 11.73 -11.45
N PRO A 139 5.93 12.76 -12.15
CA PRO A 139 5.12 13.64 -13.00
C PRO A 139 4.43 12.97 -14.19
N LEU A 140 4.94 11.83 -14.67
CA LEU A 140 4.36 11.06 -15.78
C LEU A 140 3.10 10.27 -15.39
N TYR A 141 2.74 10.22 -14.10
CA TYR A 141 1.50 9.59 -13.66
C TYR A 141 0.34 10.58 -13.81
N TRP A 142 -0.46 10.39 -14.87
CA TRP A 142 -1.50 11.35 -15.27
C TRP A 142 -2.76 11.35 -14.38
N LYS A 143 -3.12 10.22 -13.74
CA LYS A 143 -4.37 10.10 -12.95
C LYS A 143 -4.51 11.18 -11.84
N PRO A 144 -3.46 11.47 -11.03
CA PRO A 144 -3.50 12.55 -10.05
C PRO A 144 -3.87 13.93 -10.60
N TYR A 145 -3.55 14.24 -11.86
CA TYR A 145 -3.88 15.55 -12.42
C TYR A 145 -5.39 15.71 -12.61
N LEU A 146 -6.07 14.70 -13.17
CA LEU A 146 -7.52 14.75 -13.36
C LEU A 146 -8.28 14.87 -12.05
N THR A 147 -7.90 14.06 -11.06
CA THR A 147 -8.58 14.02 -9.76
C THR A 147 -8.19 15.20 -8.86
N PHE A 148 -7.04 15.84 -9.13
CA PHE A 148 -6.67 17.12 -8.52
C PHE A 148 -7.70 18.19 -8.91
N PHE A 149 -8.02 18.34 -10.21
CA PHE A 149 -9.05 19.29 -10.65
C PHE A 149 -10.42 18.96 -10.07
N ALA A 150 -10.82 17.68 -10.06
CA ALA A 150 -12.06 17.28 -9.40
C ALA A 150 -12.08 17.67 -7.91
N SER A 151 -10.97 17.48 -7.19
CA SER A 151 -10.84 17.90 -5.78
C SER A 151 -10.84 19.42 -5.63
N LEU A 152 -10.28 20.16 -6.58
CA LEU A 152 -10.24 21.62 -6.59
C LEU A 152 -11.66 22.19 -6.71
N PHE A 153 -12.49 21.61 -7.57
CA PHE A 153 -13.91 21.93 -7.70
C PHE A 153 -14.81 21.24 -6.65
N ARG A 154 -14.21 20.61 -5.62
CA ARG A 154 -14.92 19.95 -4.51
C ARG A 154 -15.88 18.84 -4.96
N ILE A 155 -15.60 18.20 -6.08
CA ILE A 155 -16.34 17.05 -6.58
C ILE A 155 -15.92 15.83 -5.75
N LYS A 156 -16.89 15.18 -5.10
CA LYS A 156 -16.67 13.93 -4.35
C LYS A 156 -16.45 12.79 -5.35
N LEU A 157 -15.30 12.14 -5.23
CA LEU A 157 -14.94 10.95 -5.99
C LEU A 157 -15.29 9.69 -5.21
N GLY A 158 -15.58 8.61 -5.92
CA GLY A 158 -15.71 7.28 -5.32
C GLY A 158 -14.37 6.79 -4.75
N TYR A 159 -14.45 5.94 -3.72
CA TYR A 159 -13.31 5.19 -3.22
C TYR A 159 -13.33 3.80 -3.89
N LEU A 160 -12.33 3.52 -4.73
CA LEU A 160 -12.14 2.24 -5.43
C LEU A 160 -11.00 1.47 -4.76
#